data_AF-A0A4P6FT22-F1
#
_entry.id   AF-A0A4P6FT22-F1
#
_cell.length_a   1.000
_cell.length_b   1.000
_cell.length_c   1.000
_cell.angle_alpha   90.00
_cell.angle_beta   90.00
_cell.angle_gamma   90.00
#
_symmetry.space_group_name_H-M   'P 1'
#
loop_
_entity.id
_entity.type
_entity.pdbx_description
1 polymer ?
#
loop_
_entity_poly.entity_id
_entity_poly.type
_entity_poly.pdbx_seq_one_letter_code
_entity_poly.pdbx_strand_id
1 'polypeptide(L)'
;MALDALRELKQALLDTYGGFADGRIKKIDVGDRFIVDKRTLNDIAADSNVYGWFCSMFLEVKQSEEVILTMLNIPESAAVRAWLDRYGEPFARYGFKTRVARGEQGRLIELAELIEAITAPGNRYDVKHYKYSVPRVVDALHTLQAALTKGWSA
;
A
#
# COMPACT_ATOMS: atom_id res chain seq x y z
N MET A 1 27.11 2.42 -1.15
CA MET A 1 26.34 1.39 -1.88
C MET A 1 25.00 1.11 -1.22
N ALA A 2 24.90 0.40 -0.08
CA ALA A 2 23.60 0.11 0.54
C ALA A 2 22.86 1.37 1.08
N LEU A 3 23.60 2.35 1.62
CA LEU A 3 23.03 3.59 2.12
C LEU A 3 22.49 4.49 1.00
N ASP A 4 23.18 4.51 -0.15
CA ASP A 4 22.81 5.31 -1.32
C ASP A 4 21.55 4.73 -1.97
N ALA A 5 21.50 3.41 -2.16
CA ALA A 5 20.31 2.71 -2.66
C ALA A 5 19.09 2.89 -1.74
N LEU A 6 19.28 2.87 -0.42
CA LEU A 6 18.21 3.15 0.53
C LEU A 6 17.68 4.58 0.37
N ARG A 7 18.59 5.56 0.19
CA ARG A 7 18.22 6.96 0.01
C ARG A 7 17.49 7.18 -1.31
N GLU A 8 17.91 6.53 -2.39
CA GLU A 8 17.25 6.57 -3.71
C GLU A 8 15.83 6.01 -3.66
N LEU A 9 15.65 4.86 -3.00
CA LEU A 9 14.34 4.27 -2.77
C LEU A 9 13.42 5.23 -1.98
N LYS A 10 13.92 5.78 -0.87
CA LYS A 10 13.18 6.75 -0.07
C LYS A 10 12.85 8.02 -0.86
N GLN A 11 13.74 8.46 -1.76
CA GLN A 11 13.54 9.65 -2.58
C GLN A 11 12.46 9.40 -3.63
N ALA A 12 12.47 8.24 -4.29
CA ALA A 12 11.42 7.87 -5.24
C ALA A 12 10.03 7.82 -4.57
N LEU A 13 9.96 7.33 -3.34
CA LEU A 13 8.73 7.33 -2.54
C LEU A 13 8.33 8.75 -2.11
N LEU A 14 9.29 9.59 -1.72
CA LEU A 14 9.03 10.99 -1.35
C LEU A 14 8.52 11.79 -2.55
N ASP A 15 9.10 11.60 -3.74
CA ASP A 15 8.63 12.24 -4.99
C ASP A 15 7.19 11.84 -5.31
N THR A 16 6.83 10.58 -5.03
CA THR A 16 5.51 10.02 -5.36
C THR A 16 4.44 10.45 -4.37
N TYR A 17 4.75 10.44 -3.06
CA TYR A 17 3.77 10.63 -1.99
C TYR A 17 3.88 11.99 -1.28
N GLY A 18 4.90 12.79 -1.59
CA GLY A 18 5.09 14.17 -1.10
C GLY A 18 5.52 14.29 0.36
N GLY A 19 5.59 13.19 1.12
CA GLY A 19 5.97 13.22 2.54
C GLY A 19 5.99 11.86 3.23
N PHE A 20 6.50 11.87 4.47
CA PHE A 20 6.44 10.73 5.39
C PHE A 20 5.08 10.67 6.10
N ALA A 21 4.76 9.50 6.65
CA ALA A 21 3.57 9.29 7.46
C ALA A 21 3.54 10.19 8.70
N ASP A 22 4.70 10.43 9.32
CA ASP A 22 4.86 11.46 10.33
C ASP A 22 5.27 12.77 9.67
N GLY A 23 4.34 13.71 9.53
CA GLY A 23 4.55 15.01 8.90
C GLY A 23 5.59 15.91 9.59
N ARG A 24 6.03 15.55 10.81
CA ARG A 24 7.11 16.24 11.53
C ARG A 24 8.48 15.88 10.97
N ILE A 25 8.61 14.71 10.34
CA ILE A 25 9.87 14.25 9.76
C ILE A 25 10.07 14.97 8.41
N LYS A 26 11.16 15.73 8.31
CA LYS A 26 11.56 16.43 7.06
C LYS A 26 12.84 15.89 6.44
N LYS A 27 13.61 15.10 7.21
CA LYS A 27 14.89 14.54 6.77
C LYS A 27 14.69 13.14 6.21
N ILE A 28 15.17 12.91 4.99
CA ILE A 28 15.05 11.63 4.29
C ILE A 28 15.76 10.48 5.02
N ASP A 29 16.86 10.79 5.69
CA ASP A 29 17.67 9.80 6.41
C ASP A 29 16.98 9.28 7.69
N VAL A 30 15.97 10.01 8.19
CA VAL A 30 15.23 9.68 9.43
C VAL A 30 13.87 9.05 9.14
N GLY A 31 13.25 9.44 8.03
CA GLY A 31 11.91 8.96 7.70
C GLY A 31 11.95 7.56 7.09
N ASP A 32 11.19 6.64 7.70
CA ASP A 32 11.12 5.25 7.25
C ASP A 32 9.69 4.82 6.87
N ARG A 33 8.68 5.60 7.24
CA ARG A 33 7.27 5.24 7.04
C ARG A 33 6.55 6.21 6.13
N PHE A 34 5.80 5.68 5.18
CA PHE A 34 4.99 6.43 4.20
C PHE A 34 3.52 6.01 4.28
N ILE A 35 2.62 6.95 4.02
CA ILE A 35 1.19 6.67 3.77
C ILE A 35 1.04 6.53 2.26
N VAL A 36 0.62 5.35 1.81
CA VAL A 36 0.60 5.00 0.37
C VAL A 36 -0.79 4.70 -0.17
N ASP A 37 -1.82 4.95 0.63
CA ASP A 37 -3.24 4.67 0.31
C ASP A 37 -3.99 5.78 -0.43
N LYS A 38 -3.28 6.83 -0.86
CA LYS A 38 -3.86 7.97 -1.59
C LYS A 38 -5.04 8.65 -0.86
N ARG A 39 -5.10 8.56 0.47
CA ARG A 39 -6.12 9.27 1.26
C ARG A 39 -6.08 10.78 1.00
N THR A 40 -7.25 11.40 0.95
CA THR A 40 -7.45 12.84 0.84
C THR A 40 -8.13 13.38 2.09
N LEU A 41 -8.22 14.72 2.23
CA LEU A 41 -8.97 15.34 3.33
C LEU A 41 -10.44 14.92 3.37
N ASN A 42 -11.01 14.55 2.23
CA ASN A 42 -12.40 14.07 2.14
C ASN A 42 -12.60 12.66 2.70
N ASP A 43 -11.50 11.94 2.99
CA ASP A 43 -11.53 10.58 3.54
C ASP A 43 -11.38 10.56 5.06
N ILE A 44 -11.23 11.74 5.66
CA ILE A 44 -11.10 11.95 7.09
C ILE A 44 -12.49 12.33 7.64
N ALA A 45 -12.98 11.53 8.58
CA ALA A 45 -14.21 11.80 9.30
C ALA A 45 -14.02 12.92 10.33
N ALA A 46 -15.13 13.40 10.90
CA ALA A 46 -15.13 14.51 11.87
C ALA A 46 -14.30 14.22 13.15
N ASP A 47 -14.06 12.94 13.46
CA ASP A 47 -13.22 12.50 14.57
C ASP A 47 -11.72 12.48 14.23
N SER A 48 -11.33 13.03 13.07
CA SER A 48 -9.97 13.03 12.52
C SER A 48 -9.43 11.64 12.16
N ASN A 49 -10.26 10.60 12.16
CA ASN A 49 -9.88 9.27 11.69
C ASN A 49 -10.31 9.07 10.24
N VAL A 50 -9.63 8.16 9.55
CA VAL A 50 -10.09 7.74 8.22
C VAL A 50 -11.36 6.92 8.37
N TYR A 51 -12.31 7.07 7.45
CA TYR A 51 -13.51 6.24 7.46
C TYR A 51 -13.17 4.74 7.56
N GLY A 52 -13.92 4.00 8.39
CA GLY A 52 -13.65 2.57 8.63
C GLY A 52 -13.76 1.66 7.41
N TRP A 53 -14.40 2.12 6.33
CA TRP A 53 -14.46 1.40 5.05
C TRP A 53 -13.23 1.64 4.16
N PHE A 54 -12.38 2.60 4.51
CA PHE A 54 -11.21 2.97 3.74
C PHE A 54 -10.07 1.98 4.02
N CYS A 55 -9.48 1.47 2.96
CA CYS A 55 -8.32 0.60 3.06
C CYS A 55 -7.08 1.45 3.30
N SER A 56 -6.57 1.43 4.53
CA SER A 56 -5.34 2.16 4.86
C SER A 56 -4.11 1.36 4.48
N MET A 57 -3.13 2.00 3.88
CA MET A 57 -1.90 1.37 3.40
C MET A 57 -0.69 2.18 3.87
N PHE A 58 0.22 1.50 4.56
CA PHE A 58 1.44 2.09 5.08
C PHE A 58 2.64 1.29 4.61
N LEU A 59 3.67 1.98 4.15
CA LEU A 59 4.91 1.36 3.74
C LEU A 59 6.01 1.70 4.74
N GLU A 60 6.73 0.70 5.24
CA GLU A 60 7.94 0.86 6.04
C GLU A 60 9.16 0.45 5.20
N VAL A 61 10.14 1.36 5.10
CA VAL A 61 11.38 1.21 4.34
C VAL A 61 12.53 1.15 5.32
N LYS A 62 12.88 -0.07 5.76
CA LYS A 62 13.96 -0.30 6.75
C LYS A 62 15.28 -0.69 6.10
N GLN A 63 15.24 -1.28 4.90
CA GLN A 63 16.43 -1.70 4.17
C GLN A 63 16.30 -1.29 2.69
N SER A 64 17.41 -1.28 1.97
CA SER A 64 17.44 -0.85 0.57
C SER A 64 16.77 -1.84 -0.38
N GLU A 65 16.69 -3.12 -0.02
CA GLU A 65 16.23 -4.20 -0.90
C GLU A 65 14.86 -4.76 -0.50
N GLU A 66 14.27 -4.25 0.58
CA GLU A 66 12.98 -4.72 1.10
C GLU A 66 12.15 -3.60 1.72
N VAL A 67 10.84 -3.73 1.55
CA VAL A 67 9.86 -2.88 2.20
C VAL A 67 8.78 -3.75 2.85
N ILE A 68 8.19 -3.24 3.92
CA ILE A 68 7.06 -3.87 4.60
C ILE A 68 5.83 -3.04 4.31
N LEU A 69 4.88 -3.62 3.58
CA LEU A 69 3.58 -3.04 3.32
C LEU A 69 2.58 -3.53 4.36
N THR A 70 1.97 -2.61 5.09
CA THR A 70 0.85 -2.87 5.99
C THR A 70 -0.43 -2.37 5.36
N MET A 71 -1.45 -3.21 5.24
CA MET A 71 -2.78 -2.87 4.74
C MET A 71 -3.82 -3.15 5.82
N LEU A 72 -4.79 -2.26 6.00
CA LEU A 72 -5.90 -2.41 6.94
C LEU A 72 -7.22 -2.23 6.20
N ASN A 73 -8.26 -3.00 6.55
CA ASN A 73 -9.57 -2.95 5.89
C ASN A 73 -9.49 -3.21 4.38
N ILE A 74 -8.63 -4.15 3.97
CA ILE A 74 -8.51 -4.56 2.57
C ILE A 74 -9.86 -5.12 2.06
N PRO A 75 -10.28 -4.83 0.82
CA PRO A 75 -11.41 -5.54 0.21
C PRO A 75 -11.09 -7.04 0.10
N GLU A 76 -11.91 -7.89 0.71
CA GLU A 76 -11.63 -9.31 0.84
C GLU A 76 -12.49 -10.13 -0.11
N SER A 77 -11.86 -11.12 -0.73
CA SER A 77 -12.48 -12.23 -1.46
C SER A 77 -11.73 -13.52 -1.15
N ALA A 78 -12.27 -14.66 -1.55
CA ALA A 78 -11.55 -15.94 -1.38
C ALA A 78 -10.17 -15.93 -2.06
N ALA A 79 -10.06 -15.31 -3.23
CA ALA A 79 -8.79 -15.21 -3.96
C ALA A 79 -7.81 -14.24 -3.28
N VAL A 80 -8.29 -13.08 -2.81
CA VAL A 80 -7.44 -12.14 -2.04
C VAL A 80 -6.95 -12.79 -0.75
N ARG A 81 -7.81 -13.52 -0.03
CA ARG A 81 -7.42 -14.27 1.18
C ARG A 81 -6.36 -15.33 0.87
N ALA A 82 -6.54 -16.13 -0.18
CA ALA A 82 -5.56 -17.13 -0.58
C ALA A 82 -4.20 -16.51 -0.94
N TRP A 83 -4.22 -15.33 -1.58
CA TRP A 83 -3.00 -14.58 -1.88
C TRP A 83 -2.32 -14.08 -0.60
N LEU A 84 -3.10 -13.54 0.34
CA LEU A 84 -2.61 -13.06 1.63
C LEU A 84 -2.07 -14.20 2.50
N ASP A 85 -2.68 -15.38 2.48
CA ASP A 85 -2.17 -16.56 3.18
C ASP A 85 -0.83 -17.05 2.60
N ARG A 86 -0.55 -16.74 1.33
CA ARG A 86 0.68 -17.15 0.64
C ARG A 86 1.85 -16.19 0.87
N TYR A 87 1.58 -14.88 0.89
CA TYR A 87 2.63 -13.86 0.89
C TYR A 87 2.57 -12.88 2.06
N GLY A 88 1.43 -12.82 2.74
CA GLY A 88 1.18 -11.94 3.86
C GLY A 88 1.12 -12.68 5.19
N GLU A 89 1.15 -11.88 6.25
CA GLU A 89 0.95 -12.31 7.62
C GLU A 89 -0.22 -11.50 8.20
N PRO A 90 -1.17 -12.14 8.89
CA PRO A 90 -2.23 -11.43 9.58
C PRO A 90 -1.65 -10.42 10.58
N PHE A 91 -2.16 -9.20 10.54
CA PHE A 91 -1.79 -8.11 11.43
C PHE A 91 -3.04 -7.49 12.04
N ALA A 92 -3.04 -7.21 13.34
CA ALA A 92 -4.08 -6.52 14.13
C ALA A 92 -5.42 -6.18 13.41
N ARG A 93 -6.55 -6.72 13.91
CA ARG A 93 -7.95 -6.37 13.52
C ARG A 93 -8.15 -6.12 12.00
N TYR A 94 -8.20 -7.19 11.22
CA TYR A 94 -8.47 -7.15 9.76
C TYR A 94 -7.39 -6.43 8.93
N GLY A 95 -6.15 -6.49 9.42
CA GLY A 95 -4.97 -6.03 8.71
C GLY A 95 -4.10 -7.17 8.22
N PHE A 96 -3.25 -6.87 7.25
CA PHE A 96 -2.21 -7.77 6.77
C PHE A 96 -0.90 -7.00 6.60
N LYS A 97 0.21 -7.69 6.85
CA LYS A 97 1.55 -7.23 6.52
C LYS A 97 2.14 -8.14 5.45
N THR A 98 2.69 -7.56 4.41
CA THR A 98 3.42 -8.30 3.38
C THR A 98 4.78 -7.67 3.20
N ARG A 99 5.80 -8.51 3.06
CA ARG A 99 7.13 -8.06 2.64
C ARG A 99 7.17 -8.04 1.12
N VAL A 100 7.80 -7.01 0.56
CA VAL A 100 8.08 -6.91 -0.88
C VAL A 100 9.56 -6.67 -1.02
N ALA A 101 10.28 -7.62 -1.62
CA ALA A 101 11.69 -7.46 -1.94
C ALA A 101 11.87 -6.86 -3.35
N ARG A 102 13.07 -6.34 -3.63
CA ARG A 102 13.46 -5.96 -4.99
C ARG A 102 13.32 -7.16 -5.93
N GLY A 103 12.69 -6.93 -7.08
CA GLY A 103 12.36 -7.99 -8.04
C GLY A 103 10.97 -8.62 -7.80
N GLU A 104 10.34 -8.38 -6.66
CA GLU A 104 9.01 -8.91 -6.32
C GLU A 104 7.88 -7.89 -6.49
N GLN A 105 8.15 -6.73 -7.11
CA GLN A 105 7.18 -5.64 -7.31
C GLN A 105 5.90 -6.13 -8.02
N GLY A 106 6.02 -7.13 -8.90
CA GLY A 106 4.88 -7.72 -9.63
C GLY A 106 3.80 -8.32 -8.72
N ARG A 107 4.15 -8.71 -7.48
CA ARG A 107 3.19 -9.17 -6.47
C ARG A 107 2.13 -8.12 -6.14
N LEU A 108 2.48 -6.84 -6.21
CA LEU A 108 1.52 -5.75 -5.98
C LEU A 108 0.49 -5.65 -7.11
N ILE A 109 0.88 -5.99 -8.35
CA ILE A 109 -0.03 -6.04 -9.50
C ILE A 109 -0.95 -7.24 -9.38
N GLU A 110 -0.40 -8.41 -9.06
CA GLU A 110 -1.21 -9.61 -8.82
C GLU A 110 -2.28 -9.35 -7.75
N LEU A 111 -1.91 -8.73 -6.63
CA LEU A 111 -2.86 -8.35 -5.59
C LEU A 111 -3.89 -7.33 -6.11
N ALA A 112 -3.48 -6.33 -6.90
CA ALA A 112 -4.38 -5.34 -7.47
C ALA A 112 -5.44 -5.99 -8.38
N GLU A 113 -5.03 -6.91 -9.27
CA GLU A 113 -5.93 -7.65 -10.16
C GLU A 113 -6.95 -8.49 -9.37
N LEU A 114 -6.51 -9.14 -8.29
CA LEU A 114 -7.39 -9.93 -7.42
C LEU A 114 -8.42 -9.05 -6.67
N ILE A 115 -8.02 -7.85 -6.27
CA ILE A 115 -8.91 -6.87 -5.63
C ILE A 115 -9.87 -6.27 -6.65
N GLU A 116 -9.40 -5.94 -7.85
CA GLU A 116 -10.22 -5.39 -8.94
C GLU A 116 -11.33 -6.38 -9.35
N ALA A 117 -11.00 -7.67 -9.41
CA ALA A 117 -11.93 -8.74 -9.74
C ALA A 117 -13.16 -8.80 -8.80
N ILE A 118 -13.06 -8.29 -7.57
CA ILE A 118 -14.18 -8.25 -6.62
C ILE A 118 -15.37 -7.47 -7.18
N THR A 119 -15.10 -6.36 -7.87
CA THR A 119 -16.12 -5.46 -8.43
C THR A 119 -16.25 -5.58 -9.94
N ALA A 120 -15.65 -6.60 -10.56
CA ALA A 120 -15.72 -6.81 -12.00
C ALA A 120 -17.19 -6.95 -12.49
N PRO A 121 -17.50 -6.48 -13.71
CA PRO A 121 -18.83 -6.62 -14.28
C PRO A 121 -19.32 -8.08 -14.25
N GLY A 122 -20.54 -8.30 -13.75
CA GLY A 122 -21.12 -9.64 -13.61
C GLY A 122 -20.93 -10.28 -12.23
N ASN A 123 -20.01 -9.77 -11.39
CA ASN A 123 -19.87 -10.23 -10.01
C ASN A 123 -20.88 -9.54 -9.08
N ARG A 124 -21.47 -10.32 -8.18
CA ARG A 124 -22.29 -9.81 -7.07
C ARG A 124 -21.41 -9.63 -5.84
N TYR A 125 -21.51 -8.48 -5.19
CA TYR A 125 -20.85 -8.19 -3.93
C TYR A 125 -21.83 -7.47 -2.99
N ASP A 126 -21.86 -7.90 -1.73
CA ASP A 126 -22.80 -7.35 -0.74
C ASP A 126 -22.29 -6.07 -0.07
N VAL A 127 -20.97 -5.83 -0.16
CA VAL A 127 -20.30 -4.73 0.51
C VAL A 127 -20.37 -3.46 -0.34
N LYS A 128 -21.39 -2.63 -0.07
CA LYS A 128 -21.68 -1.42 -0.86
C LYS A 128 -20.52 -0.46 -1.08
N HIS A 129 -19.59 -0.36 -0.13
CA HIS A 129 -18.46 0.57 -0.23
C HIS A 129 -17.33 0.05 -1.14
N TYR A 130 -17.36 -1.21 -1.57
CA TYR A 130 -16.34 -1.77 -2.48
C TYR A 130 -16.27 -1.02 -3.81
N LYS A 131 -17.39 -0.51 -4.32
CA LYS A 131 -17.40 0.35 -5.51
C LYS A 131 -16.55 1.63 -5.37
N TYR A 132 -16.21 2.03 -4.15
CA TYR A 132 -15.36 3.18 -3.87
C TYR A 132 -13.96 2.76 -3.39
N SER A 133 -13.87 1.75 -2.52
CA SER A 133 -12.58 1.32 -1.97
C SER A 133 -11.74 0.53 -2.96
N VAL A 134 -12.33 -0.38 -3.76
CA VAL A 134 -11.60 -1.22 -4.71
C VAL A 134 -10.81 -0.41 -5.73
N PRO A 135 -11.41 0.53 -6.50
CA PRO A 135 -10.65 1.30 -7.49
C PRO A 135 -9.47 2.08 -6.89
N ARG A 136 -9.64 2.58 -5.66
CA ARG A 136 -8.60 3.35 -4.97
C ARG A 136 -7.45 2.48 -4.49
N VAL A 137 -7.75 1.28 -3.97
CA VAL A 137 -6.71 0.33 -3.54
C VAL A 137 -5.92 -0.17 -4.74
N VAL A 138 -6.61 -0.48 -5.84
CA VAL A 138 -5.98 -0.87 -7.11
C VAL A 138 -5.02 0.22 -7.60
N ASP A 139 -5.50 1.47 -7.69
CA ASP A 139 -4.69 2.62 -8.11
C ASP A 139 -3.50 2.88 -7.14
N ALA A 140 -3.71 2.72 -5.84
CA ALA A 140 -2.65 2.84 -4.83
C ALA A 140 -1.58 1.75 -5.00
N LEU A 141 -1.97 0.49 -5.25
CA LEU A 141 -1.05 -0.62 -5.49
C LEU A 141 -0.24 -0.43 -6.78
N HIS A 142 -0.87 0.00 -7.88
CA HIS A 142 -0.16 0.33 -9.11
C HIS A 142 0.86 1.46 -8.92
N THR A 143 0.45 2.51 -8.20
CA THR A 143 1.33 3.66 -7.92
C THR A 143 2.51 3.25 -7.05
N LEU A 144 2.27 2.43 -6.03
CA LEU A 144 3.32 1.89 -5.16
C LEU A 144 4.30 1.03 -5.96
N GLN A 145 3.78 0.15 -6.82
CA GLN A 145 4.59 -0.70 -7.68
C GLN A 145 5.51 0.14 -8.58
N ALA A 146 4.99 1.21 -9.19
CA ALA A 146 5.77 2.10 -10.04
C ALA A 146 6.85 2.85 -9.24
N ALA A 147 6.51 3.34 -8.04
CA ALA A 147 7.44 4.04 -7.16
C ALA A 147 8.60 3.13 -6.71
N LEU A 148 8.28 1.89 -6.30
CA LEU A 148 9.29 0.88 -5.94
C LEU A 148 10.16 0.51 -7.14
N THR A 149 9.56 0.37 -8.33
CA THR A 149 10.31 0.08 -9.55
C THR A 149 11.29 1.21 -9.87
N LYS A 150 10.85 2.47 -9.80
CA LYS A 150 11.72 3.64 -9.99
C LYS A 150 12.86 3.67 -8.97
N GLY A 151 12.54 3.48 -7.68
CA GLY A 151 13.53 3.52 -6.59
C GLY A 151 14.56 2.39 -6.61
N TRP A 152 14.22 1.24 -7.21
CA TRP A 152 15.10 0.08 -7.34
C TRP A 152 15.76 -0.07 -8.72
N SER A 153 15.49 0.84 -9.65
CA SER A 153 16.14 0.87 -10.98
C SER A 153 17.27 1.90 -11.06
N ALA A 154 17.38 2.78 -10.05
CA ALA A 154 18.54 3.64 -9.83
C ALA A 154 19.73 2.80 -9.34
#